data_AF-A0A941SRC3-F1
#
_entry.id   AF-A0A941SRC3-F1
#
_cell.length_a   1.000
_cell.length_b   1.000
_cell.length_c   1.000
_cell.angle_alpha   90.00
_cell.angle_beta   90.00
_cell.angle_gamma   90.00
#
_symmetry.space_group_name_H-M   'P 1'
#
loop_
_entity.id
_entity.type
_entity.pdbx_description
1 polymer ?
#
loop_
_entity_poly.entity_id
_entity_poly.type
_entity_poly.pdbx_seq_one_letter_code
_entity_poly.pdbx_strand_id
1 'polypeptide(L)'
;MAAAKGNKPVRGGAGAAPVAPDARLANALADASWAEADEALAEALAEFAELKRALDDECGERVSEALDMAAQALSRAARRRGLRMFGDVGASSALDARLHDLGGSPSAARVRVVREGVMRGREVLIRALVAPVRKSSKRAPR
;
A
#
# COMPACT_ATOMS: atom_id res chain seq x y z
N MET A 1 -62.99 29.87 -8.33
CA MET A 1 -62.01 29.31 -9.29
C MET A 1 -61.04 30.43 -9.68
N ALA A 2 -59.77 30.32 -9.30
CA ALA A 2 -58.68 31.16 -9.81
C ALA A 2 -57.39 30.31 -9.75
N ALA A 3 -56.69 30.24 -10.87
CA ALA A 3 -55.63 29.30 -11.15
C ALA A 3 -54.22 29.85 -10.87
N ALA A 4 -53.33 28.89 -10.57
CA ALA A 4 -51.90 28.85 -10.87
C ALA A 4 -50.96 29.93 -10.29
N LYS A 5 -50.02 29.47 -9.45
CA LYS A 5 -48.59 29.78 -9.58
C LYS A 5 -47.77 28.64 -8.98
N GLY A 6 -47.32 27.74 -9.86
CA GLY A 6 -46.36 26.70 -9.54
C GLY A 6 -44.97 27.32 -9.38
N ASN A 7 -44.37 27.14 -8.21
CA ASN A 7 -43.00 27.55 -7.93
C ASN A 7 -42.08 26.33 -8.15
N LYS A 8 -41.41 26.26 -9.30
CA LYS A 8 -40.30 25.31 -9.51
C LYS A 8 -38.99 26.05 -9.27
N PRO A 9 -38.12 25.61 -8.35
CA PRO A 9 -36.80 26.21 -8.21
C PRO A 9 -35.96 25.90 -9.44
N VAL A 10 -35.41 26.97 -10.03
CA VAL A 10 -34.44 26.95 -11.11
C VAL A 10 -33.18 26.24 -10.61
N ARG A 11 -32.91 25.03 -11.10
CA ARG A 11 -31.57 24.42 -11.03
C ARG A 11 -30.67 25.20 -12.00
N GLY A 12 -30.17 26.34 -11.52
CA GLY A 12 -29.09 27.10 -12.15
C GLY A 12 -27.76 26.45 -11.78
N GLY A 13 -27.02 26.02 -12.79
CA GLY A 13 -25.75 25.32 -12.63
C GLY A 13 -24.71 26.15 -11.89
N ALA A 14 -24.06 25.53 -10.93
CA ALA A 14 -22.70 25.89 -10.56
C ALA A 14 -21.78 25.20 -11.57
N GLY A 15 -21.64 25.82 -12.75
CA GLY A 15 -20.47 25.61 -13.57
C GLY A 15 -19.27 25.96 -12.70
N ALA A 16 -18.45 24.95 -12.37
CA ALA A 16 -17.13 25.21 -11.83
C ALA A 16 -16.46 26.17 -12.81
N ALA A 17 -16.18 27.39 -12.36
CA ALA A 17 -15.46 28.36 -13.16
C ALA A 17 -14.20 27.67 -13.69
N PRO A 18 -13.89 27.76 -14.99
CA PRO A 18 -12.72 27.09 -15.54
C PRO A 18 -11.50 27.63 -14.80
N VAL A 19 -10.89 26.76 -13.98
CA VAL A 19 -9.63 27.05 -13.28
C VAL A 19 -8.65 27.57 -14.32
N ALA A 20 -8.05 28.73 -14.06
CA ALA A 20 -7.05 29.32 -14.95
C ALA A 20 -5.97 28.28 -15.28
N PRO A 21 -5.48 28.20 -16.54
CA PRO A 21 -4.55 27.16 -16.97
C PRO A 21 -3.33 27.03 -16.04
N ASP A 22 -2.85 28.14 -15.48
CA ASP A 22 -1.71 28.16 -14.54
C ASP A 22 -2.04 27.48 -13.20
N ALA A 23 -3.26 27.65 -12.69
CA ALA A 23 -3.70 26.99 -11.47
C ALA A 23 -3.95 25.48 -11.69
N ARG A 24 -4.26 25.04 -12.92
CA ARG A 24 -4.33 23.62 -13.26
C ARG A 24 -2.96 22.96 -13.25
N LEU A 25 -1.96 23.63 -13.82
CA LEU A 25 -0.58 23.15 -13.81
C LEU A 25 -0.04 23.08 -12.38
N ALA A 26 -0.24 24.13 -11.58
CA ALA A 26 0.19 24.15 -10.19
C ALA A 26 -0.43 23.02 -9.36
N ASN A 27 -1.74 22.77 -9.52
CA ASN A 27 -2.41 21.66 -8.84
C ASN A 27 -1.89 20.30 -9.32
N ALA A 28 -1.68 20.10 -10.62
CA ALA A 28 -1.13 18.85 -11.15
C ALA A 28 0.28 18.57 -10.61
N LEU A 29 1.13 19.60 -10.48
CA LEU A 29 2.46 19.48 -9.87
C LEU A 29 2.40 19.16 -8.38
N ALA A 30 1.47 19.78 -7.66
CA ALA A 30 1.25 19.47 -6.25
C ALA A 30 0.78 18.02 -6.08
N ASP A 31 -0.16 17.55 -6.90
CA ASP A 31 -0.65 16.17 -6.86
C ASP A 31 0.47 15.17 -7.19
N ALA A 32 1.32 15.48 -8.17
CA ALA A 32 2.47 14.65 -8.52
C ALA A 32 3.48 14.54 -7.37
N SER A 33 3.86 15.66 -6.75
CA SER A 33 4.80 15.65 -5.62
C SER A 33 4.25 14.92 -4.39
N TRP A 34 2.94 14.98 -4.15
CA TRP A 34 2.30 14.16 -3.13
C TRP A 34 2.28 12.67 -3.46
N ALA A 35 2.14 12.31 -4.74
CA ALA A 35 2.19 10.92 -5.18
C ALA A 35 3.59 10.32 -4.98
N GLU A 36 4.64 11.04 -5.37
CA GLU A 36 6.03 10.65 -5.13
C GLU A 36 6.34 10.50 -3.64
N ALA A 37 5.85 11.43 -2.81
CA ALA A 37 6.02 11.33 -1.35
C ALA A 37 5.29 10.11 -0.75
N ASP A 38 4.12 9.75 -1.27
CA ASP A 38 3.38 8.56 -0.84
C ASP A 38 4.10 7.26 -1.26
N GLU A 39 4.72 7.23 -2.43
CA GLU A 39 5.54 6.11 -2.90
C GLU A 39 6.77 5.92 -2.02
N ALA A 40 7.52 7.00 -1.75
CA ALA A 40 8.67 6.96 -0.85
C ALA A 40 8.28 6.53 0.57
N LEU A 41 7.12 6.96 1.07
CA LEU A 41 6.60 6.50 2.36
C LEU A 41 6.23 5.01 2.33
N ALA A 42 5.67 4.52 1.22
CA ALA A 42 5.40 3.09 1.04
C ALA A 42 6.70 2.27 1.07
N GLU A 43 7.74 2.73 0.39
CA GLU A 43 9.06 2.08 0.37
C GLU A 43 9.66 2.02 1.78
N ALA A 44 9.69 3.16 2.47
CA ALA A 44 10.16 3.25 3.84
C ALA A 44 9.41 2.29 4.80
N LEU A 45 8.10 2.10 4.62
CA LEU A 45 7.34 1.13 5.43
C LEU A 45 7.76 -0.32 5.16
N ALA A 46 7.91 -0.69 3.89
CA ALA A 46 8.29 -2.03 3.51
C ALA A 46 9.71 -2.37 3.97
N GLU A 47 10.66 -1.45 3.76
CA GLU A 47 12.06 -1.59 4.19
C GLU A 47 12.20 -1.58 5.71
N PHE A 48 11.49 -0.69 6.42
CA PHE A 48 11.53 -0.66 7.88
C PHE A 48 10.96 -1.94 8.49
N ALA A 49 9.88 -2.49 7.93
CA ALA A 49 9.32 -3.76 8.39
C ALA A 49 10.28 -4.94 8.19
N GLU A 50 11.03 -4.93 7.08
CA GLU A 50 12.09 -5.89 6.80
C GLU A 50 13.26 -5.74 7.78
N LEU A 51 13.74 -4.51 8.00
CA LEU A 51 14.79 -4.18 8.97
C LEU A 51 14.42 -4.64 10.38
N LYS A 52 13.22 -4.29 10.84
CA LYS A 52 12.74 -4.68 12.17
C LYS A 52 12.77 -6.19 12.34
N ARG A 53 12.32 -6.95 11.33
CA ARG A 53 12.33 -8.42 11.37
C ARG A 53 13.72 -9.03 11.34
N ALA A 54 14.65 -8.43 10.59
CA ALA A 54 16.04 -8.88 10.61
C ALA A 54 16.71 -8.68 11.97
N LEU A 55 16.25 -7.69 12.74
CA LEU A 55 16.83 -7.31 14.03
C LEU A 55 16.10 -7.89 15.26
N ASP A 56 14.91 -8.47 15.09
CA ASP A 56 14.02 -8.91 16.18
C ASP A 56 14.71 -9.92 17.12
N ASP A 57 15.53 -10.83 16.56
CA ASP A 57 16.22 -11.87 17.33
C ASP A 57 17.64 -11.45 17.80
N GLU A 58 18.21 -10.40 17.21
CA GLU A 58 19.63 -10.01 17.42
C GLU A 58 19.79 -8.81 18.36
N CYS A 59 18.72 -8.04 18.58
CA CYS A 59 18.78 -6.79 19.33
C CYS A 59 18.31 -6.95 20.78
N GLY A 60 18.97 -6.21 21.69
CA GLY A 60 18.52 -6.14 23.09
C GLY A 60 17.18 -5.39 23.25
N GLU A 61 16.52 -5.60 24.38
CA GLU A 61 15.16 -5.08 24.68
C GLU A 61 14.97 -3.59 24.34
N ARG A 62 15.94 -2.74 24.68
CA ARG A 62 15.87 -1.28 24.41
C ARG A 62 15.81 -0.94 22.93
N VAL A 63 16.53 -1.68 22.10
CA VAL A 63 16.53 -1.46 20.65
C VAL A 63 15.22 -1.96 20.05
N SER A 64 14.70 -3.10 20.53
CA SER A 64 13.36 -3.58 20.16
C SER A 64 12.28 -2.55 20.46
N GLU A 65 12.29 -1.95 21.67
CA GLU A 65 11.30 -0.92 22.04
C GLU A 65 11.41 0.32 21.15
N ALA A 66 12.63 0.76 20.82
CA ALA A 66 12.84 1.88 19.90
C ALA A 66 12.30 1.57 18.48
N LEU A 67 12.53 0.35 17.99
CA LEU A 67 12.00 -0.11 16.71
C LEU A 67 10.47 -0.18 16.70
N ASP A 68 9.85 -0.60 17.81
CA ASP A 68 8.39 -0.60 17.96
C ASP A 68 7.81 0.82 17.93
N MET A 69 8.43 1.77 18.63
CA MET A 69 8.00 3.16 18.60
C MET A 69 8.11 3.77 17.19
N ALA A 70 9.21 3.48 16.48
CA ALA A 70 9.39 3.89 15.10
C ALA A 70 8.34 3.25 14.16
N ALA A 71 8.08 1.94 14.32
CA ALA A 71 7.03 1.22 13.58
C ALA A 71 5.66 1.89 13.75
N GLN A 72 5.32 2.24 15.00
CA GLN A 72 4.06 2.90 15.31
C GLN A 72 3.97 4.31 14.71
N ALA A 73 5.06 5.08 14.75
CA ALA A 73 5.11 6.41 14.16
C ALA A 73 4.91 6.38 12.64
N LEU A 74 5.63 5.48 11.95
CA LEU A 74 5.48 5.25 10.52
C LEU A 74 4.06 4.78 10.18
N SER A 75 3.52 3.84 10.94
CA SER A 75 2.14 3.36 10.76
C SER A 75 1.11 4.48 10.90
N ARG A 76 1.30 5.43 11.83
CA ARG A 76 0.39 6.57 11.97
C ARG A 76 0.48 7.51 10.76
N ALA A 77 1.67 7.78 10.25
CA ALA A 77 1.86 8.58 9.03
C ALA A 77 1.21 7.90 7.81
N ALA A 78 1.47 6.60 7.64
CA ALA A 78 0.89 5.77 6.58
C ALA A 78 -0.64 5.83 6.56
N ARG A 79 -1.27 5.63 7.73
CA ARG A 79 -2.74 5.66 7.85
C ARG A 79 -3.35 6.99 7.46
N ARG A 80 -2.70 8.12 7.78
CA ARG A 80 -3.17 9.47 7.38
C ARG A 80 -3.18 9.64 5.87
N ARG A 81 -2.29 8.94 5.16
CA ARG A 81 -2.20 8.93 3.70
C ARG A 81 -3.00 7.78 3.05
N GLY A 82 -3.74 7.00 3.86
CA GLY A 82 -4.54 5.88 3.38
C GLY A 82 -3.73 4.63 3.00
N LEU A 83 -2.44 4.59 3.35
CA LEU A 83 -1.55 3.47 3.10
C LEU A 83 -1.79 2.35 4.13
N ARG A 84 -1.73 1.11 3.66
CA ARG A 84 -1.86 -0.09 4.49
C ARG A 84 -0.92 -1.18 3.99
N MET A 85 -0.33 -1.91 4.91
CA MET A 85 0.44 -3.11 4.58
C MET A 85 -0.49 -4.30 4.33
N PHE A 86 -0.05 -5.23 3.49
CA PHE A 86 -0.77 -6.47 3.21
C PHE A 86 0.17 -7.65 2.99
N GLY A 87 -0.36 -8.85 3.18
CA GLY A 87 0.36 -10.11 3.00
C GLY A 87 1.17 -10.48 4.25
N ASP A 88 0.59 -11.27 5.13
CA ASP A 88 1.25 -11.69 6.37
C ASP A 88 2.49 -12.52 6.06
N VAL A 89 3.60 -12.20 6.70
CA VAL A 89 4.88 -12.86 6.42
C VAL A 89 4.85 -14.30 6.90
N GLY A 90 5.37 -15.19 6.07
CA GLY A 90 5.26 -16.63 6.27
C GLY A 90 3.94 -17.22 5.75
N ALA A 91 2.89 -16.40 5.52
CA ALA A 91 1.65 -16.88 4.94
C ALA A 91 1.89 -17.37 3.52
N SER A 92 1.18 -18.44 3.15
CA SER A 92 1.32 -19.09 1.86
C SER A 92 0.02 -19.02 1.07
N SER A 93 0.10 -18.54 -0.17
CA SER A 93 -1.05 -18.32 -1.05
C SER A 93 -0.74 -18.77 -2.48
N ALA A 94 -1.75 -18.74 -3.35
CA ALA A 94 -1.53 -18.86 -4.79
C ALA A 94 -0.81 -17.59 -5.30
N LEU A 95 0.07 -17.75 -6.30
CA LEU A 95 0.74 -16.60 -6.90
C LEU A 95 -0.28 -15.71 -7.64
N ASP A 96 -0.38 -14.44 -7.23
CA ASP A 96 -1.08 -13.39 -7.95
C ASP A 96 -0.06 -12.34 -8.43
N ALA A 97 0.12 -12.22 -9.74
CA ALA A 97 1.09 -11.29 -10.33
C ALA A 97 0.80 -9.80 -10.06
N ARG A 98 -0.43 -9.46 -9.67
CA ARG A 98 -0.81 -8.09 -9.29
C ARG A 98 -0.39 -7.74 -7.88
N LEU A 99 -0.35 -8.72 -6.98
CA LEU A 99 -0.09 -8.53 -5.56
C LEU A 99 1.33 -8.94 -5.15
N HIS A 100 1.94 -9.84 -5.92
CA HIS A 100 3.20 -10.48 -5.54
C HIS A 100 4.34 -10.16 -6.51
N ASP A 101 5.53 -10.02 -5.95
CA ASP A 101 6.81 -9.95 -6.66
C ASP A 101 7.65 -11.18 -6.32
N LEU A 102 8.21 -11.84 -7.32
CA LEU A 102 9.07 -13.02 -7.15
C LEU A 102 10.54 -12.67 -6.91
N GLY A 103 10.95 -11.40 -7.07
CA GLY A 103 12.34 -10.97 -6.86
C GLY A 103 13.36 -11.75 -7.69
N GLY A 104 12.99 -12.15 -8.91
CA GLY A 104 13.82 -12.98 -9.79
C GLY A 104 13.74 -14.49 -9.53
N SER A 105 12.95 -14.94 -8.55
CA SER A 105 12.68 -16.37 -8.34
C SER A 105 11.85 -16.98 -9.49
N PRO A 106 12.01 -18.28 -9.78
CA PRO A 106 11.17 -18.95 -10.77
C PRO A 106 9.70 -18.96 -10.33
N SER A 107 8.80 -18.91 -11.31
CA SER A 107 7.35 -18.98 -11.07
C SER A 107 6.95 -20.27 -10.36
N ALA A 108 6.00 -20.17 -9.43
CA ALA A 108 5.47 -21.29 -8.67
C ALA A 108 3.97 -21.12 -8.43
N ALA A 109 3.24 -22.25 -8.39
CA ALA A 109 1.81 -22.23 -8.13
C ALA A 109 1.48 -21.77 -6.69
N ARG A 110 2.39 -22.02 -5.74
CA ARG A 110 2.27 -21.57 -4.35
C ARG A 110 3.52 -20.80 -3.96
N VAL A 111 3.29 -19.68 -3.30
CA VAL A 111 4.32 -18.79 -2.83
C VAL A 111 4.08 -18.45 -1.37
N ARG A 112 5.16 -18.10 -0.67
CA ARG A 112 5.16 -17.64 0.72
C ARG A 112 5.59 -16.19 0.73
N VAL A 113 4.88 -15.37 1.49
CA VAL A 113 5.26 -13.97 1.68
C VAL A 113 6.53 -13.88 2.52
N VAL A 114 7.53 -13.20 2.00
CA VAL A 114 8.81 -12.89 2.65
C VAL A 114 8.79 -11.44 3.16
N ARG A 115 8.22 -10.53 2.37
CA ARG A 115 8.03 -9.13 2.73
C ARG A 115 6.60 -8.70 2.40
N GLU A 116 6.03 -7.92 3.30
CA GLU A 116 4.70 -7.34 3.13
C GLU A 116 4.71 -6.37 1.93
N GLY A 117 3.58 -6.28 1.24
CA GLY A 117 3.32 -5.23 0.26
C GLY A 117 2.66 -4.02 0.91
N VAL A 118 2.57 -2.92 0.16
CA VAL A 118 1.89 -1.69 0.59
C VAL A 118 0.85 -1.28 -0.46
N MET A 119 -0.34 -0.93 0.01
CA MET A 119 -1.46 -0.53 -0.84
C MET A 119 -2.15 0.73 -0.34
N ARG A 120 -2.78 1.45 -1.26
CA ARG A 120 -3.67 2.60 -1.00
C ARG A 120 -5.06 2.30 -1.56
N GLY A 121 -6.00 1.96 -0.69
CA GLY A 121 -7.35 1.58 -1.10
C GLY A 121 -7.38 0.27 -1.91
N ARG A 122 -7.38 0.35 -3.24
CA ARG A 122 -7.29 -0.81 -4.16
C ARG A 122 -6.01 -0.80 -5.01
N GLU A 123 -5.24 0.27 -4.94
CA GLU A 123 -4.01 0.46 -5.67
C GLU A 123 -2.86 -0.17 -4.89
N VAL A 124 -2.08 -1.03 -5.55
CA VAL A 124 -0.86 -1.59 -4.96
C VAL A 124 0.29 -0.67 -5.33
N LEU A 125 0.92 -0.06 -4.32
CA LEU A 125 2.11 0.76 -4.51
C LEU A 125 3.36 -0.12 -4.49
N ILE A 126 3.42 -1.06 -3.55
CA ILE A 126 4.50 -2.04 -3.43
C ILE A 126 3.89 -3.43 -3.37
N ARG A 127 4.31 -4.31 -4.28
CA ARG A 127 3.93 -5.72 -4.25
C ARG A 127 4.64 -6.44 -3.11
N ALA A 128 3.95 -7.40 -2.51
CA ALA A 128 4.54 -8.26 -1.49
C ALA A 128 5.64 -9.12 -2.12
N LEU A 129 6.83 -9.16 -1.52
CA LEU A 129 7.90 -10.03 -1.98
C LEU A 129 7.57 -11.46 -1.54
N VAL A 130 7.61 -12.40 -2.48
CA VAL A 130 7.27 -13.79 -2.23
C VAL A 130 8.34 -14.74 -2.72
N ALA A 131 8.48 -15.86 -2.02
CA ALA A 131 9.35 -16.96 -2.40
C ALA A 131 8.54 -18.23 -2.75
N PRO A 132 8.97 -19.04 -3.73
CA PRO A 132 8.33 -20.32 -4.04
C PRO A 132 8.26 -21.26 -2.83
N VAL A 133 7.10 -21.85 -2.57
CA VAL A 133 6.98 -22.95 -1.60
C VAL A 133 7.44 -24.24 -2.28
N ARG A 134 8.63 -24.74 -1.92
CA ARG A 134 9.11 -26.03 -2.42
C ARG A 134 8.22 -27.16 -1.89
N LYS A 135 7.76 -28.04 -2.77
CA LYS A 135 7.13 -29.30 -2.34
C LYS A 135 8.20 -30.14 -1.65
N SER A 136 7.95 -30.53 -0.40
CA SER A 136 8.70 -31.60 0.26
C SER A 136 8.59 -32.86 -0.60
N SER A 137 9.68 -33.28 -1.23
CA SER A 137 9.74 -34.62 -1.82
C SER A 137 9.78 -35.60 -0.66
N LYS A 138 8.63 -36.20 -0.34
CA LYS A 138 8.60 -37.39 0.51
C LYS A 138 9.46 -38.44 -0.15
N ARG A 139 10.69 -38.64 0.36
CA ARG A 139 11.53 -39.79 0.04
C ARG A 139 10.76 -41.01 0.53
N ALA A 140 10.25 -41.83 -0.39
CA ALA A 140 9.59 -43.08 -0.03
C ALA A 140 10.58 -43.92 0.80
N PRO A 141 10.17 -44.51 1.94
CA PRO A 141 10.97 -45.52 2.58
C PRO A 141 11.16 -46.67 1.58
N ARG A 142 12.42 -47.04 1.35
CA ARG A 142 12.77 -48.27 0.63
C ARG A 142 12.52 -49.47 1.52
#